data_AF-A0A1Y5ND62-F1
#
_entry.id   AF-A0A1Y5ND62-F1
#
_cell.length_a   1.000
_cell.length_b   1.000
_cell.length_c   1.000
_cell.angle_alpha   90.00
_cell.angle_beta   90.00
_cell.angle_gamma   90.00
#
_symmetry.space_group_name_H-M   'P 1'
#
loop_
_entity.id
_entity.type
_entity.pdbx_description
1 polymer ?
#
loop_
_entity_poly.entity_id
_entity_poly.type
_entity_poly.pdbx_seq_one_letter_code
_entity_poly.pdbx_strand_id
1 'polypeptide(L)'
;MKSSVITSETSPAHFIENYRFKVLGSNERAQDSAPVLIEENNLSEELNEQSLEQGGENFAPQMPHPVQPNMQNHFAPQPQNSQAHQPGFDSSFVEELLKKTDELSSNIIKLQMQIENQESEFAKRLEAETIRAKEDGKNEGIAQTNAANEAKIKELEAKFSASAAKLDEQYVKFDEFLKKSEDELGQTAIKIAKEVIEKEVSSASSQIAHHLANSLIKELSDVKNIEIRVNPEDSDYLKEQFSKNERVKVSADDAISKGGVVIISEGGNIDATMQTRLEKLKMLVNNE
;
A
#
# COMPACT_ATOMS: atom_id res chain seq x y z
N MET A 1 8.61 -15.04 12.50
CA MET A 1 8.62 -13.59 12.25
C MET A 1 9.63 -13.34 11.13
N LYS A 2 9.20 -12.91 9.94
CA LYS A 2 10.13 -12.65 8.82
C LYS A 2 10.84 -11.32 9.09
N SER A 3 12.15 -11.36 9.28
CA SER A 3 12.98 -10.17 9.54
C SER A 3 13.00 -9.28 8.29
N SER A 4 12.79 -7.97 8.46
CA SER A 4 12.84 -6.96 7.39
C SER A 4 14.24 -6.39 7.16
N VAL A 5 15.28 -7.02 7.72
CA VAL A 5 16.67 -6.57 7.58
C VAL A 5 17.33 -7.33 6.43
N ILE A 6 17.75 -6.59 5.40
CA ILE A 6 18.50 -7.16 4.27
C ILE A 6 19.95 -7.38 4.74
N THR A 7 20.33 -8.65 4.84
CA THR A 7 21.69 -9.08 5.19
C THR A 7 22.53 -9.27 3.93
N SER A 8 23.86 -9.32 4.07
CA SER A 8 24.79 -9.53 2.95
C SER A 8 24.44 -10.77 2.11
N GLU A 9 23.97 -11.84 2.75
CA GLU A 9 23.55 -13.09 2.12
C GLU A 9 22.26 -12.98 1.28
N THR A 10 21.37 -12.04 1.61
CA THR A 10 20.09 -11.82 0.91
C THR A 10 20.13 -10.68 -0.10
N SER A 11 21.25 -9.96 -0.17
CA SER A 11 21.48 -8.83 -1.08
C SER A 11 21.32 -9.14 -2.58
N PRO A 12 21.65 -10.33 -3.13
CA PRO A 12 21.54 -10.56 -4.59
C PRO A 12 20.11 -10.61 -5.12
N ALA A 13 19.13 -10.84 -4.26
CA ALA A 13 17.70 -10.86 -4.61
C ALA A 13 17.07 -9.46 -4.61
N HIS A 14 17.81 -8.44 -4.18
CA HIS A 14 17.36 -7.07 -4.06
C HIS A 14 18.27 -6.13 -4.86
N PHE A 15 17.68 -5.22 -5.64
CA PHE A 15 18.43 -4.16 -6.28
C PHE A 15 18.69 -3.06 -5.24
N ILE A 16 19.91 -3.00 -4.70
CA ILE A 16 20.31 -2.04 -3.67
C ILE A 16 21.23 -1.01 -4.32
N GLU A 17 20.73 0.22 -4.51
CA GLU A 17 21.56 1.35 -4.89
C GLU A 17 22.15 2.02 -3.64
N ASN A 18 23.45 2.30 -3.67
CA ASN A 18 24.09 3.08 -2.62
C ASN A 18 23.56 4.51 -2.65
N TYR A 19 22.85 4.90 -1.60
CA TYR A 19 22.27 6.24 -1.46
C TYR A 19 23.38 7.29 -1.37
N ARG A 20 23.49 8.17 -2.38
CA ARG A 20 24.40 9.33 -2.34
C ARG A 20 23.69 10.52 -1.72
N PHE A 21 24.21 10.97 -0.57
CA PHE A 21 23.83 12.23 0.05
C PHE A 21 24.12 13.41 -0.91
N LYS A 22 23.08 14.20 -1.20
CA LYS A 22 23.21 15.43 -1.98
C LYS A 22 23.75 16.53 -1.06
N VAL A 23 25.06 16.76 -1.10
CA VAL A 23 25.68 17.89 -0.39
C VAL A 23 25.31 19.17 -1.14
N LEU A 24 24.39 19.94 -0.59
CA LEU A 24 24.04 21.28 -1.10
C LEU A 24 25.10 22.28 -0.60
N GLY A 25 26.22 22.33 -1.32
CA GLY A 25 27.24 23.38 -1.20
C GLY A 25 27.11 24.35 -2.37
N SER A 26 27.10 25.65 -2.06
CA SER A 26 27.11 26.76 -3.02
C SER A 26 28.42 26.79 -3.83
N ASN A 27 28.40 26.31 -5.07
CA ASN A 27 28.92 26.98 -6.28
C ASN A 27 29.02 26.03 -7.50
N GLU A 28 28.62 26.58 -8.65
CA GLU A 28 29.01 26.26 -10.04
C GLU A 28 28.48 25.01 -10.78
N ARG A 29 27.62 25.32 -11.76
CA ARG A 29 27.61 25.00 -13.21
C ARG A 29 27.80 23.55 -13.71
N ALA A 30 26.82 23.14 -14.53
CA ALA A 30 26.68 21.86 -15.24
C ALA A 30 27.84 21.46 -16.16
N GLN A 31 28.04 20.13 -16.32
CA GLN A 31 28.27 19.47 -17.62
C GLN A 31 28.09 17.93 -17.55
N ASP A 32 27.57 17.38 -18.65
CA ASP A 32 27.33 15.96 -18.98
C ASP A 32 28.56 15.04 -18.88
N SER A 33 28.34 13.73 -18.61
CA SER A 33 28.81 12.57 -19.42
C SER A 33 28.86 11.27 -18.58
N ALA A 34 28.37 10.18 -19.15
CA ALA A 34 28.46 8.80 -18.63
C ALA A 34 29.84 8.14 -18.94
N PRO A 35 30.03 6.83 -18.70
CA PRO A 35 30.45 6.19 -17.45
C PRO A 35 31.91 5.69 -17.54
N VAL A 36 32.59 5.51 -16.40
CA VAL A 36 33.91 4.82 -16.35
C VAL A 36 33.90 3.76 -15.25
N LEU A 37 34.06 2.51 -15.70
CA LEU A 37 34.45 1.33 -14.94
C LEU A 37 35.92 1.46 -14.52
N ILE A 38 36.27 1.29 -13.24
CA ILE A 38 37.59 0.76 -12.82
C ILE A 38 37.47 -0.03 -11.50
N GLU A 39 37.74 -1.33 -11.66
CA GLU A 39 38.55 -2.28 -10.89
C GLU A 39 38.84 -2.12 -9.38
N GLU A 40 38.79 -3.29 -8.74
CA GLU A 40 39.28 -3.61 -7.40
C GLU A 40 40.77 -3.29 -7.19
N ASN A 41 41.15 -2.85 -5.99
CA ASN A 41 42.27 -3.48 -5.26
C ASN A 41 42.32 -3.09 -3.78
N ASN A 42 42.58 -4.12 -2.98
CA ASN A 42 42.92 -4.15 -1.56
C ASN A 42 44.13 -3.27 -1.20
N LEU A 43 44.20 -2.80 0.06
CA LEU A 43 45.30 -3.07 1.01
C LEU A 43 45.15 -2.24 2.31
N SER A 44 44.80 -2.97 3.39
CA SER A 44 45.42 -2.99 4.74
C SER A 44 45.83 -1.71 5.49
N GLU A 45 45.21 -1.54 6.66
CA GLU A 45 45.81 -1.45 8.02
C GLU A 45 47.27 -0.98 8.18
N GLU A 46 47.48 0.08 8.97
CA GLU A 46 48.19 -0.06 10.25
C GLU A 46 47.88 1.07 11.25
N LEU A 47 48.01 0.69 12.53
CA LEU A 47 47.69 1.38 13.77
C LEU A 47 48.68 2.49 14.13
N ASN A 48 48.25 3.44 14.98
CA ASN A 48 49.03 3.71 16.21
C ASN A 48 48.15 4.28 17.32
N GLU A 49 48.07 3.53 18.43
CA GLU A 49 47.67 4.02 19.74
C GLU A 49 48.81 4.86 20.34
N GLN A 50 48.50 6.00 20.97
CA GLN A 50 48.97 6.29 22.33
C GLN A 50 48.29 7.54 22.93
N SER A 51 47.65 7.25 24.06
CA SER A 51 47.24 8.01 25.24
C SER A 51 47.85 9.40 25.54
N LEU A 52 46.93 10.28 25.98
CA LEU A 52 46.99 11.22 27.13
C LEU A 52 48.17 12.21 27.26
N GLU A 53 47.92 13.50 27.01
CA GLU A 53 47.73 14.50 28.08
C GLU A 53 47.36 15.92 27.55
N GLN A 54 46.43 16.56 28.30
CA GLN A 54 46.23 18.00 28.55
C GLN A 54 45.80 18.99 27.44
N GLY A 55 44.74 19.74 27.76
CA GLY A 55 44.43 21.04 27.14
C GLY A 55 42.94 21.32 27.02
N GLY A 56 42.26 21.63 28.13
CA GLY A 56 40.88 22.14 28.10
C GLY A 56 40.85 23.65 27.98
N GLU A 57 40.03 24.19 27.06
CA GLU A 57 39.61 25.59 27.07
C GLU A 57 38.09 25.69 27.11
N ASN A 58 37.62 26.37 28.16
CA ASN A 58 36.26 26.76 28.44
C ASN A 58 35.87 27.99 27.59
N PHE A 59 34.65 27.99 27.03
CA PHE A 59 34.00 29.21 26.56
C PHE A 59 32.93 29.64 27.57
N ALA A 60 33.10 30.85 28.11
CA ALA A 60 32.10 31.58 28.89
C ALA A 60 31.77 32.93 28.21
N PRO A 61 30.54 33.45 28.36
CA PRO A 61 30.05 34.60 27.60
C PRO A 61 30.42 35.95 28.23
N GLN A 62 30.73 36.96 27.41
CA GLN A 62 31.06 38.33 27.86
C GLN A 62 29.86 39.29 27.80
N MET A 63 29.70 40.06 28.88
CA MET A 63 28.84 41.23 29.05
C MET A 63 29.55 42.53 28.59
N PRO A 64 28.82 43.62 28.29
CA PRO A 64 29.39 44.83 27.70
C PRO A 64 29.99 45.80 28.75
N HIS A 65 31.12 46.43 28.40
CA HIS A 65 31.71 47.54 29.14
C HIS A 65 31.40 48.91 28.49
N PRO A 66 31.31 49.99 29.29
CA PRO A 66 30.89 51.31 28.85
C PRO A 66 32.00 52.08 28.12
N VAL A 67 31.61 52.88 27.13
CA VAL A 67 32.51 53.78 26.40
C VAL A 67 32.53 55.15 27.11
N GLN A 68 33.68 55.51 27.69
CA GLN A 68 34.00 56.88 28.08
C GLN A 68 34.86 57.54 26.98
N PRO A 69 34.57 58.79 26.57
CA PRO A 69 35.46 59.55 25.70
C PRO A 69 36.53 60.28 26.53
N ASN A 70 37.80 59.94 26.31
CA ASN A 70 38.96 60.60 26.92
C ASN A 70 39.50 61.68 25.96
N MET A 71 39.27 62.96 26.28
CA MET A 71 39.89 64.10 25.59
C MET A 71 41.18 64.48 26.32
N GLN A 72 42.32 64.16 25.70
CA GLN A 72 43.64 64.56 26.17
C GLN A 72 43.94 65.99 25.68
N ASN A 73 43.91 66.98 26.58
CA ASN A 73 44.57 68.27 26.36
C ASN A 73 45.60 68.49 27.47
N HIS A 74 46.87 68.62 27.07
CA HIS A 74 48.00 68.87 27.94
C HIS A 74 48.02 70.33 28.40
N PHE A 75 48.14 70.57 29.71
CA PHE A 75 48.65 71.83 30.26
C PHE A 75 49.48 71.54 31.51
N ALA A 76 50.77 71.86 31.46
CA ALA A 76 51.68 71.87 32.60
C ALA A 76 51.84 73.31 33.12
N PRO A 77 52.07 73.52 34.43
CA PRO A 77 52.23 74.86 34.98
C PRO A 77 53.70 75.26 35.08
N GLN A 78 54.04 76.50 34.70
CA GLN A 78 55.20 77.20 35.25
C GLN A 78 54.93 78.72 35.33
N PRO A 79 55.48 79.41 36.34
CA PRO A 79 55.03 80.75 36.74
C PRO A 79 55.91 81.84 36.12
N GLN A 80 55.33 83.00 35.80
CA GLN A 80 56.04 84.28 35.90
C GLN A 80 55.11 85.49 35.89
N ASN A 81 55.45 86.38 36.82
CA ASN A 81 54.99 87.74 37.03
C ASN A 81 55.02 88.58 35.74
N SER A 82 54.08 89.52 35.59
CA SER A 82 54.30 90.97 35.33
C SER A 82 53.10 91.60 34.62
N GLN A 83 52.67 92.75 35.15
CA GLN A 83 51.71 93.69 34.55
C GLN A 83 52.19 94.18 33.17
N ALA A 84 51.26 94.40 32.24
CA ALA A 84 51.03 95.69 31.55
C ALA A 84 50.36 95.53 30.16
N HIS A 85 49.25 96.26 30.00
CA HIS A 85 48.78 96.97 28.80
C HIS A 85 48.33 96.21 27.52
N GLN A 86 47.01 96.37 27.28
CA GLN A 86 46.16 96.30 26.08
C GLN A 86 46.79 96.66 24.70
N PRO A 87 46.23 96.20 23.54
CA PRO A 87 44.91 96.63 23.03
C PRO A 87 44.02 95.59 22.30
N GLY A 88 42.70 95.74 22.49
CA GLY A 88 41.63 95.51 21.50
C GLY A 88 41.54 94.17 20.77
N PHE A 89 40.91 93.17 21.39
CA PHE A 89 40.13 92.16 20.67
C PHE A 89 38.68 92.28 21.14
N ASP A 90 37.76 92.42 20.19
CA ASP A 90 36.33 92.65 20.46
C ASP A 90 35.74 91.47 21.26
N SER A 91 35.59 91.67 22.57
CA SER A 91 34.94 90.72 23.50
C SER A 91 33.55 90.29 23.01
N SER A 92 32.86 91.16 22.28
CA SER A 92 31.54 90.90 21.69
C SER A 92 31.55 89.83 20.59
N PHE A 93 32.63 89.73 19.80
CA PHE A 93 32.71 88.73 18.73
C PHE A 93 33.00 87.33 19.27
N VAL A 94 33.85 87.23 20.29
CA VAL A 94 34.13 85.97 20.99
C VAL A 94 32.88 85.47 21.72
N GLU A 95 32.11 86.37 22.33
CA GLU A 95 30.84 86.05 22.97
C GLU A 95 29.77 85.58 21.97
N GLU A 96 29.70 86.17 20.78
CA GLU A 96 28.79 85.74 19.71
C GLU A 96 29.18 84.38 19.10
N LEU A 97 30.49 84.12 18.96
CA LEU A 97 31.02 82.81 18.56
C LEU A 97 30.69 81.73 19.59
N LEU A 98 30.91 82.01 20.88
CA LEU A 98 30.57 81.09 21.97
C LEU A 98 29.06 80.81 21.99
N LYS A 99 28.23 81.85 21.83
CA LYS A 99 26.77 81.69 21.75
C LYS A 99 26.34 80.83 20.56
N LYS A 100 26.94 81.02 19.38
CA LYS A 100 26.68 80.17 18.20
C LYS A 100 27.19 78.75 18.38
N THR A 101 28.31 78.55 19.07
CA THR A 101 28.84 77.22 19.43
C THR A 101 27.92 76.51 20.43
N ASP A 102 27.39 77.22 21.43
CA ASP A 102 26.44 76.67 22.40
C ASP A 102 25.08 76.34 21.75
N GLU A 103 24.58 77.21 20.86
CA GLU A 103 23.38 76.96 20.07
C GLU A 103 23.56 75.76 19.13
N LEU A 104 24.71 75.65 18.46
CA LEU A 104 25.04 74.50 17.62
C LEU A 104 25.13 73.21 18.44
N SER A 105 25.81 73.24 19.58
CA SER A 105 25.88 72.11 20.53
C SER A 105 24.50 71.68 21.02
N SER A 106 23.62 72.62 21.36
CA SER A 106 22.23 72.33 21.77
C SER A 106 21.43 71.64 20.65
N ASN A 107 21.60 72.09 19.40
CA ASN A 107 20.95 71.48 18.25
C ASN A 107 21.51 70.09 17.93
N ILE A 108 22.82 69.88 18.10
CA ILE A 108 23.46 68.56 17.96
C ILE A 108 22.90 67.58 19.00
N ILE A 109 22.75 68.00 20.26
CA ILE A 109 22.17 67.18 21.33
C ILE A 109 20.72 66.80 20.99
N LYS A 110 19.91 67.75 20.48
CA LYS A 110 18.53 67.46 20.05
C LYS A 110 18.48 66.47 18.90
N LEU A 111 19.38 66.62 17.92
CA LEU A 111 19.44 65.73 16.77
C LEU A 111 19.88 64.32 17.19
N GLN A 112 20.88 64.22 18.07
CA GLN A 112 21.32 62.94 18.62
C GLN A 112 20.18 62.23 19.38
N MET A 113 19.46 62.97 20.22
CA MET A 113 18.29 62.43 20.93
C MET A 113 17.15 62.01 19.98
N GLN A 114 16.94 62.74 18.87
CA GLN A 114 15.98 62.34 17.84
C GLN A 114 16.40 61.08 17.09
N ILE A 115 17.68 60.93 16.78
CA ILE A 115 18.23 59.75 16.12
C ILE A 115 18.07 58.54 17.05
N GLU A 116 18.47 58.64 18.31
CA GLU A 116 18.31 57.57 19.31
C GLU A 116 16.84 57.17 19.48
N ASN A 117 15.92 58.13 19.50
CA ASN A 117 14.48 57.85 19.59
C ASN A 117 13.96 57.16 18.32
N GLN A 118 14.38 57.59 17.12
CA GLN A 118 13.99 56.94 15.86
C GLN A 118 14.56 55.53 15.74
N GLU A 119 15.82 55.31 16.13
CA GLU A 119 16.45 54.00 16.16
C GLU A 119 15.73 53.05 17.12
N SER A 120 15.36 53.52 18.32
CA SER A 120 14.59 52.73 19.27
C SER A 120 13.22 52.33 18.72
N GLU A 121 12.49 53.26 18.11
CA GLU A 121 11.18 52.99 17.51
C GLU A 121 11.29 52.06 16.29
N PHE A 122 12.35 52.20 15.48
CA PHE A 122 12.61 51.29 14.37
C PHE A 122 12.92 49.87 14.86
N ALA A 123 13.75 49.74 15.90
CA ALA A 123 14.08 48.45 16.50
C ALA A 123 12.82 47.73 17.03
N LYS A 124 11.94 48.44 17.73
CA LYS A 124 10.66 47.88 18.21
C LYS A 124 9.75 47.44 17.07
N ARG A 125 9.63 48.25 16.01
CA ARG A 125 8.81 47.90 14.83
C ARG A 125 9.38 46.71 14.08
N LEU A 126 10.70 46.65 13.93
CA LEU A 126 11.37 45.53 13.28
C LEU A 126 11.19 44.24 14.10
N GLU A 127 11.31 44.30 15.42
CA GLU A 127 11.06 43.15 16.29
C GLU A 127 9.60 42.69 16.20
N ALA A 128 8.63 43.61 16.27
CA ALA A 128 7.22 43.27 16.14
C ALA A 128 6.90 42.63 14.78
N GLU A 129 7.45 43.17 13.69
CA GLU A 129 7.23 42.63 12.34
C GLU A 129 7.92 41.28 12.13
N THR A 130 9.12 41.08 12.68
CA THR A 130 9.81 39.78 12.61
C THR A 130 9.09 38.68 13.40
N ILE A 131 8.53 39.01 14.57
CA ILE A 131 7.68 38.10 15.34
C ILE A 131 6.44 37.74 14.53
N ARG A 132 5.76 38.75 13.97
CA ARG A 132 4.56 38.56 13.16
C ARG A 132 4.83 37.70 11.93
N ALA A 133 5.86 38.04 11.15
CA ALA A 133 6.23 37.27 9.96
C ALA A 133 6.60 35.81 10.30
N LYS A 134 7.25 35.57 11.45
CA LYS A 134 7.56 34.22 11.93
C LYS A 134 6.30 33.45 12.33
N GLU A 135 5.35 34.10 12.98
CA GLU A 135 4.08 33.49 13.38
C GLU A 135 3.19 33.21 12.15
N ASP A 136 3.06 34.18 11.24
CA ASP A 136 2.32 34.05 9.99
C ASP A 136 2.91 32.92 9.13
N GLY A 137 4.23 32.89 8.95
CA GLY A 137 4.89 31.81 8.19
C GLY A 137 4.75 30.43 8.85
N LYS A 138 4.76 30.36 10.19
CA LYS A 138 4.51 29.11 10.92
C LYS A 138 3.06 28.65 10.72
N ASN A 139 2.10 29.55 10.85
CA ASN A 139 0.68 29.24 10.71
C ASN A 139 0.34 28.85 9.27
N GLU A 140 0.88 29.56 8.27
CA GLU A 140 0.74 29.21 6.86
C GLU A 140 1.35 27.83 6.55
N GLY A 141 2.55 27.56 7.05
CA GLY A 141 3.20 26.26 6.88
C GLY A 141 2.39 25.10 7.51
N ILE A 142 1.84 25.31 8.71
CA ILE A 142 0.94 24.34 9.36
C ILE A 142 -0.33 24.15 8.55
N ALA A 143 -0.98 25.24 8.12
CA ALA A 143 -2.21 25.18 7.35
C ALA A 143 -2.01 24.46 6.01
N GLN A 144 -0.94 24.79 5.27
CA GLN A 144 -0.60 24.16 4.01
C GLN A 144 -0.27 22.67 4.18
N THR A 145 0.50 22.32 5.21
CA THR A 145 0.85 20.92 5.50
C THR A 145 -0.38 20.11 5.89
N ASN A 146 -1.25 20.67 6.73
CA ASN A 146 -2.50 20.02 7.13
C ASN A 146 -3.41 19.80 5.92
N ALA A 147 -3.60 20.82 5.09
CA ALA A 147 -4.41 20.70 3.87
C ALA A 147 -3.83 19.66 2.90
N ALA A 148 -2.50 19.64 2.70
CA ALA A 148 -1.84 18.65 1.85
C ALA A 148 -1.95 17.23 2.41
N ASN A 149 -1.84 17.07 3.73
CA ASN A 149 -1.99 15.77 4.39
C ASN A 149 -3.44 15.29 4.34
N GLU A 150 -4.42 16.16 4.59
CA GLU A 150 -5.84 15.81 4.49
C GLU A 150 -6.21 15.37 3.07
N ALA A 151 -5.70 16.07 2.04
CA ALA A 151 -5.89 15.67 0.65
C ALA A 151 -5.29 14.29 0.37
N LYS A 152 -4.06 14.02 0.85
CA LYS A 152 -3.42 12.70 0.70
C LYS A 152 -4.17 11.59 1.42
N ILE A 153 -4.67 11.86 2.63
CA ILE A 153 -5.45 10.89 3.41
C ILE A 153 -6.75 10.57 2.66
N LYS A 154 -7.48 11.59 2.19
CA LYS A 154 -8.70 11.40 1.40
C LYS A 154 -8.45 10.62 0.10
N GLU A 155 -7.35 10.92 -0.60
CA GLU A 155 -6.97 10.17 -1.80
C GLU A 155 -6.68 8.70 -1.47
N LEU A 156 -5.97 8.46 -0.37
CA LEU A 156 -5.61 7.13 0.07
C LEU A 156 -6.84 6.33 0.53
N GLU A 157 -7.75 6.95 1.29
CA GLU A 157 -9.04 6.38 1.68
C GLU A 157 -9.89 6.04 0.46
N ALA A 158 -9.96 6.93 -0.54
CA ALA A 158 -10.68 6.67 -1.78
C ALA A 158 -10.08 5.47 -2.53
N LYS A 159 -8.74 5.37 -2.62
CA LYS A 159 -8.07 4.22 -3.24
C LYS A 159 -8.33 2.91 -2.49
N PHE A 160 -8.25 2.92 -1.16
CA PHE A 160 -8.53 1.73 -0.36
C PHE A 160 -9.99 1.32 -0.45
N SER A 161 -10.93 2.27 -0.38
CA SER A 161 -12.36 2.00 -0.55
C SER A 161 -12.67 1.44 -1.94
N ALA A 162 -12.07 2.00 -3.00
CA ALA A 162 -12.24 1.49 -4.36
C ALA A 162 -11.66 0.08 -4.51
N SER A 163 -10.50 -0.19 -3.89
CA SER A 163 -9.90 -1.53 -3.89
C SER A 163 -10.76 -2.54 -3.13
N ALA A 164 -11.32 -2.15 -1.99
CA ALA A 164 -12.21 -3.00 -1.20
C ALA A 164 -13.51 -3.31 -1.97
N ALA A 165 -14.13 -2.30 -2.59
CA ALA A 165 -15.32 -2.49 -3.42
C ALA A 165 -15.04 -3.41 -4.63
N LYS A 166 -13.88 -3.24 -5.28
CA LYS A 166 -13.47 -4.12 -6.39
C LYS A 166 -13.25 -5.56 -5.94
N LEU A 167 -12.69 -5.76 -4.75
CA LEU A 167 -12.48 -7.10 -4.20
C LEU A 167 -13.82 -7.78 -3.90
N ASP A 168 -14.78 -7.04 -3.35
CA ASP A 168 -16.13 -7.54 -3.09
C ASP A 168 -16.86 -7.92 -4.39
N GLU A 169 -16.78 -7.07 -5.41
CA GLU A 169 -17.31 -7.37 -6.75
C GLU A 169 -16.65 -8.63 -7.34
N GLN A 170 -15.34 -8.79 -7.17
CA GLN A 170 -14.65 -10.00 -7.62
C GLN A 170 -15.06 -11.24 -6.83
N TYR A 171 -15.32 -11.11 -5.53
CA TYR A 171 -15.78 -12.22 -4.71
C TYR A 171 -17.15 -12.73 -5.18
N VAL A 172 -18.10 -11.81 -5.43
CA VAL A 172 -19.42 -12.16 -5.95
C VAL A 172 -19.31 -12.84 -7.33
N LYS A 173 -18.52 -12.27 -8.25
CA LYS A 173 -18.28 -12.88 -9.57
C LYS A 173 -17.63 -14.25 -9.47
N PHE A 174 -16.74 -14.45 -8.51
CA PHE A 174 -16.06 -15.72 -8.29
C PHE A 174 -17.03 -16.78 -7.74
N ASP A 175 -17.90 -16.42 -6.79
CA ASP A 175 -18.94 -17.32 -6.28
C ASP A 175 -19.92 -17.74 -7.38
N GLU A 176 -20.38 -16.79 -8.20
CA GLU A 176 -21.21 -17.08 -9.38
C GLU A 176 -20.49 -17.98 -10.38
N PHE A 177 -19.20 -17.73 -10.63
CA PHE A 177 -18.38 -18.55 -11.51
C PHE A 177 -18.19 -19.97 -10.98
N LEU A 178 -18.00 -20.13 -9.66
CA LEU A 178 -17.89 -21.45 -9.03
C LEU A 178 -19.18 -22.23 -9.16
N LYS A 179 -20.33 -21.64 -8.79
CA LYS A 179 -21.65 -22.28 -8.94
C LYS A 179 -21.94 -22.70 -10.38
N LYS A 180 -21.64 -21.80 -11.32
CA LYS A 180 -21.80 -22.10 -12.74
C LYS A 180 -20.87 -23.23 -13.20
N SER A 181 -19.61 -23.20 -12.77
CA SER A 181 -18.64 -24.24 -13.11
C SER A 181 -19.01 -25.60 -12.51
N GLU A 182 -19.56 -25.62 -11.31
CA GLU A 182 -20.06 -26.84 -10.65
C GLU A 182 -21.22 -27.47 -11.43
N ASP A 183 -22.22 -26.69 -11.83
CA ASP A 183 -23.33 -27.16 -12.67
C ASP A 183 -22.85 -27.60 -14.07
N GLU A 184 -21.96 -26.83 -14.71
CA GLU A 184 -21.40 -27.19 -16.01
C GLU A 184 -20.58 -28.49 -15.97
N LEU A 185 -19.78 -28.70 -14.91
CA LEU A 185 -19.02 -29.92 -14.71
C LEU A 185 -19.94 -31.12 -14.47
N GLY A 186 -20.95 -30.98 -13.60
CA GLY A 186 -21.94 -32.02 -13.34
C GLY A 186 -22.70 -32.43 -14.61
N GLN A 187 -23.19 -31.45 -15.36
CA GLN A 187 -23.88 -31.71 -16.63
C GLN A 187 -22.97 -32.34 -17.69
N THR A 188 -21.70 -31.92 -17.76
CA THR A 188 -20.73 -32.49 -18.71
C THR A 188 -20.42 -33.94 -18.37
N ALA A 189 -20.23 -34.26 -17.08
CA ALA A 189 -20.03 -35.64 -16.63
C ALA A 189 -21.23 -36.53 -16.98
N ILE A 190 -22.46 -36.05 -16.76
CA ILE A 190 -23.68 -36.78 -17.13
C ILE A 190 -23.78 -36.98 -18.65
N LYS A 191 -23.41 -35.99 -19.46
CA LYS A 191 -23.39 -36.10 -20.93
C LYS A 191 -22.41 -37.17 -21.41
N ILE A 192 -21.18 -37.16 -20.89
CA ILE A 192 -20.16 -38.17 -21.22
C ILE A 192 -20.64 -39.56 -20.79
N ALA A 193 -21.17 -39.68 -19.57
CA ALA A 193 -21.72 -40.94 -19.08
C ALA A 193 -22.85 -41.46 -19.98
N LYS A 194 -23.76 -40.58 -20.40
CA LYS A 194 -24.84 -40.92 -21.33
C LYS A 194 -24.30 -41.47 -22.65
N GLU A 195 -23.32 -40.81 -23.25
CA GLU A 195 -22.73 -41.23 -24.54
C GLU A 195 -22.05 -42.61 -24.43
N VAL A 196 -21.28 -42.83 -23.37
CA VAL A 196 -20.62 -44.12 -23.12
C VAL A 196 -21.65 -45.22 -22.86
N ILE A 197 -22.66 -44.94 -22.03
CA ILE A 197 -23.74 -45.88 -21.72
C ILE A 197 -24.55 -46.24 -22.98
N GLU A 198 -24.91 -45.26 -23.81
CA GLU A 198 -25.67 -45.48 -25.04
C GLU A 198 -24.87 -46.35 -26.02
N LYS A 199 -23.56 -46.14 -26.11
CA LYS A 199 -22.66 -46.98 -26.92
C LYS A 199 -22.60 -48.42 -26.42
N GLU A 200 -22.46 -48.61 -25.11
CA GLU A 200 -22.38 -49.95 -24.50
C GLU A 200 -23.71 -50.70 -24.60
N VAL A 201 -24.82 -50.00 -24.33
CA VAL A 201 -26.18 -50.55 -24.48
C VAL A 201 -26.45 -50.96 -25.93
N SER A 202 -26.01 -50.18 -26.91
CA SER A 202 -26.16 -50.57 -28.32
C SER A 202 -25.34 -51.81 -28.70
N SER A 203 -24.28 -52.14 -27.97
CA SER A 203 -23.42 -53.30 -28.27
C SER A 203 -23.80 -54.56 -27.48
N ALA A 204 -24.32 -54.40 -26.26
CA ALA A 204 -24.53 -55.50 -25.31
C ALA A 204 -25.90 -55.44 -24.61
N SER A 205 -26.92 -54.89 -25.28
CA SER A 205 -28.27 -54.67 -24.72
C SER A 205 -28.85 -55.89 -24.00
N SER A 206 -28.75 -57.08 -24.60
CA SER A 206 -29.38 -58.30 -24.08
C SER A 206 -28.70 -58.81 -22.80
N GLN A 207 -27.37 -58.65 -22.68
CA GLN A 207 -26.63 -59.01 -21.47
C GLN A 207 -26.92 -58.04 -20.33
N ILE A 208 -27.01 -56.74 -20.64
CA ILE A 208 -27.36 -55.69 -19.67
C ILE A 208 -28.78 -55.93 -19.13
N ALA A 209 -29.74 -56.18 -20.02
CA ALA A 209 -31.12 -56.51 -19.64
C ALA A 209 -31.19 -57.77 -18.77
N HIS A 210 -30.44 -58.82 -19.11
CA HIS A 210 -30.40 -60.04 -18.29
C HIS A 210 -29.83 -59.79 -16.88
N HIS A 211 -28.70 -59.09 -16.77
CA HIS A 211 -28.09 -58.78 -15.47
C HIS A 211 -28.99 -57.90 -14.62
N LEU A 212 -29.64 -56.91 -15.24
CA LEU A 212 -30.57 -56.01 -14.57
C LEU A 212 -31.81 -56.76 -14.08
N ALA A 213 -32.43 -57.56 -14.95
CA ALA A 213 -33.56 -58.41 -14.58
C ALA A 213 -33.21 -59.36 -13.42
N ASN A 214 -32.05 -60.03 -13.49
CA ASN A 214 -31.61 -60.94 -12.43
C ASN A 214 -31.37 -60.22 -11.10
N SER A 215 -30.83 -59.01 -11.12
CA SER A 215 -30.62 -58.21 -9.90
C SER A 215 -31.95 -57.79 -9.26
N LEU A 216 -32.91 -57.32 -10.06
CA LEU A 216 -34.23 -56.93 -9.57
C LEU A 216 -35.06 -58.13 -9.08
N ILE A 217 -34.98 -59.29 -9.75
CA ILE A 217 -35.65 -60.51 -9.28
C ILE A 217 -35.11 -60.95 -7.92
N LYS A 218 -33.80 -60.79 -7.66
CA LYS A 218 -33.21 -61.09 -6.35
C LYS A 218 -33.72 -60.16 -5.25
N GLU A 219 -33.95 -58.87 -5.57
CA GLU A 219 -34.58 -57.93 -4.64
C GLU A 219 -36.06 -58.27 -4.37
N LEU A 220 -36.73 -58.93 -5.32
CA LEU A 220 -38.15 -59.30 -5.26
C LEU A 220 -38.38 -60.78 -4.88
N SER A 221 -37.48 -61.40 -4.11
CA SER A 221 -37.48 -62.85 -3.85
C SER A 221 -38.76 -63.41 -3.21
N ASP A 222 -39.59 -62.56 -2.60
CA ASP A 222 -40.81 -62.94 -1.87
C ASP A 222 -42.07 -62.99 -2.74
N VAL A 223 -42.00 -62.58 -4.02
CA VAL A 223 -43.18 -62.51 -4.91
C VAL A 223 -43.31 -63.76 -5.78
N LYS A 224 -44.52 -64.31 -5.88
CA LYS A 224 -44.80 -65.59 -6.58
C LYS A 224 -44.88 -65.46 -8.10
N ASN A 225 -45.35 -64.31 -8.59
CA ASN A 225 -45.56 -64.04 -10.02
C ASN A 225 -44.84 -62.75 -10.41
N ILE A 226 -43.88 -62.87 -11.34
CA ILE A 226 -43.10 -61.74 -11.85
C ILE A 226 -43.23 -61.72 -13.39
N GLU A 227 -43.73 -60.61 -13.94
CA GLU A 227 -43.76 -60.38 -15.38
C GLU A 227 -42.69 -59.34 -15.74
N ILE A 228 -41.80 -59.71 -16.67
CA ILE A 228 -40.70 -58.87 -17.12
C ILE A 228 -41.02 -58.43 -18.55
N ARG A 229 -41.14 -57.12 -18.76
CA ARG A 229 -41.28 -56.50 -20.07
C ARG A 229 -39.91 -55.99 -20.51
N VAL A 230 -39.50 -56.38 -21.71
CA VAL A 230 -38.24 -55.96 -22.33
C VAL A 230 -38.44 -55.65 -23.82
N ASN A 231 -37.44 -54.99 -24.43
CA ASN A 231 -37.41 -54.75 -25.86
C ASN A 231 -37.47 -56.08 -26.65
N PRO A 232 -38.17 -56.14 -27.80
CA PRO A 232 -38.23 -57.35 -28.64
C PRO A 232 -36.87 -57.93 -29.00
N GLU A 233 -35.87 -57.09 -29.30
CA GLU A 233 -34.51 -57.53 -29.67
C GLU A 233 -33.80 -58.28 -28.52
N ASP A 234 -34.12 -57.93 -27.27
CA ASP A 234 -33.53 -58.56 -26.08
C ASP A 234 -34.39 -59.73 -25.56
N SER A 235 -35.66 -59.81 -25.99
CA SER A 235 -36.65 -60.72 -25.43
C SER A 235 -36.32 -62.20 -25.63
N ASP A 236 -35.72 -62.54 -26.77
CA ASP A 236 -35.41 -63.94 -27.10
C ASP A 236 -34.24 -64.47 -26.25
N TYR A 237 -33.21 -63.65 -26.03
CA TYR A 237 -32.11 -63.98 -25.14
C TYR A 237 -32.58 -64.16 -23.69
N LEU A 238 -33.45 -63.27 -23.20
CA LEU A 238 -33.96 -63.36 -21.83
C LEU A 238 -34.88 -64.57 -21.62
N LYS A 239 -35.74 -64.90 -22.60
CA LYS A 239 -36.59 -66.11 -22.53
C LYS A 239 -35.73 -67.36 -22.37
N GLU A 240 -34.64 -67.48 -23.12
CA GLU A 240 -33.72 -68.63 -23.02
C GLU A 240 -33.06 -68.71 -21.63
N GLN A 241 -32.56 -67.59 -21.11
CA GLN A 241 -31.90 -67.55 -19.80
C GLN A 241 -32.86 -67.79 -18.62
N PHE A 242 -34.09 -67.29 -18.70
CA PHE A 242 -35.10 -67.43 -17.65
C PHE A 242 -36.02 -68.64 -17.84
N SER A 243 -35.81 -69.48 -18.87
CA SER A 243 -36.59 -70.71 -19.13
C SER A 243 -36.61 -71.69 -17.95
N LYS A 244 -35.63 -71.61 -17.04
CA LYS A 244 -35.53 -72.47 -15.85
C LYS A 244 -36.35 -71.97 -14.65
N ASN A 245 -36.93 -70.77 -14.73
CA ASN A 245 -37.63 -70.12 -13.63
C ASN A 245 -39.13 -70.04 -13.91
N GLU A 246 -39.92 -70.97 -13.36
CA GLU A 246 -41.39 -71.04 -13.58
C GLU A 246 -42.16 -69.83 -13.02
N ARG A 247 -41.54 -69.02 -12.15
CA ARG A 247 -42.14 -67.82 -11.54
C ARG A 247 -42.05 -66.57 -12.40
N VAL A 248 -41.29 -66.62 -13.50
CA VAL A 248 -40.92 -65.45 -14.31
C VAL A 248 -41.50 -65.59 -15.71
N LYS A 249 -42.31 -64.62 -16.12
CA LYS A 249 -42.86 -64.53 -17.48
C LYS A 249 -42.22 -63.37 -18.22
N VAL A 250 -41.53 -63.64 -19.33
CA VAL A 250 -40.91 -62.60 -20.17
C VAL A 250 -41.87 -62.24 -21.31
N SER A 251 -42.19 -60.96 -21.43
CA SER A 251 -43.01 -60.37 -22.49
C SER A 251 -42.21 -59.31 -23.26
N ALA A 252 -42.47 -59.21 -24.56
CA ALA A 252 -41.86 -58.20 -25.41
C ALA A 252 -42.73 -56.94 -25.43
N ASP A 253 -42.09 -55.77 -25.38
CA ASP A 253 -42.73 -54.47 -25.40
C ASP A 253 -41.91 -53.45 -26.20
N ASP A 254 -42.50 -52.94 -27.28
CA ASP A 254 -41.88 -51.97 -28.19
C ASP A 254 -41.66 -50.59 -27.53
N ALA A 255 -42.39 -50.29 -26.44
CA ALA A 255 -42.22 -49.03 -25.71
C ALA A 255 -40.93 -48.96 -24.89
N ILE A 256 -40.24 -50.10 -24.69
CA ILE A 256 -39.04 -50.21 -23.87
C ILE A 256 -37.79 -50.10 -24.74
N SER A 257 -36.88 -49.18 -24.37
CA SER A 257 -35.60 -49.04 -25.05
C SER A 257 -34.70 -50.28 -24.87
N LYS A 258 -33.79 -50.52 -25.82
CA LYS A 258 -32.78 -51.59 -25.75
C LYS A 258 -32.06 -51.60 -24.39
N GLY A 259 -31.88 -52.77 -23.78
CA GLY A 259 -31.26 -52.92 -22.46
C GLY A 259 -32.12 -52.47 -21.26
N GLY A 260 -33.31 -51.91 -21.50
CA GLY A 260 -34.28 -51.53 -20.46
C GLY A 260 -35.12 -52.71 -20.00
N VAL A 261 -35.47 -52.72 -18.71
CA VAL A 261 -36.29 -53.76 -18.10
C VAL A 261 -37.37 -53.11 -17.24
N VAL A 262 -38.62 -53.53 -17.44
CA VAL A 262 -39.74 -53.15 -16.58
C VAL A 262 -40.29 -54.42 -15.93
N ILE A 263 -40.39 -54.42 -14.60
CA ILE A 263 -40.88 -55.56 -13.83
C ILE A 263 -42.23 -55.24 -13.22
N ILE A 264 -43.23 -56.05 -13.57
CA ILE A 264 -44.58 -55.98 -13.03
C ILE A 264 -44.76 -57.17 -12.09
N SER A 265 -45.08 -56.89 -10.83
CA SER A 265 -45.30 -57.89 -9.80
C SER A 265 -46.50 -57.52 -8.93
N GLU A 266 -47.06 -58.48 -8.18
CA GLU A 266 -48.15 -58.23 -7.23
C GLU A 266 -47.73 -57.23 -6.12
N GLY A 267 -46.43 -57.10 -5.85
CA GLY A 267 -45.86 -56.18 -4.86
C GLY A 267 -45.50 -54.79 -5.39
N GLY A 268 -45.62 -54.55 -6.71
CA GLY A 268 -45.30 -53.25 -7.31
C GLY A 268 -44.75 -53.33 -8.74
N ASN A 269 -44.78 -52.19 -9.42
CA ASN A 269 -44.17 -51.99 -10.74
C ASN A 269 -42.84 -51.24 -10.59
N ILE A 270 -41.76 -51.84 -11.10
CA ILE A 270 -40.43 -51.24 -11.09
C ILE A 270 -40.01 -50.94 -12.52
N ASP A 271 -39.89 -49.65 -12.81
CA ASP A 271 -39.30 -49.15 -14.05
C ASP A 271 -37.78 -49.01 -13.86
N ALA A 272 -37.03 -49.88 -14.52
CA ALA A 272 -35.57 -49.85 -14.57
C ALA A 272 -35.05 -49.51 -15.98
N THR A 273 -35.79 -48.69 -16.74
CA THR A 273 -35.29 -48.12 -18.00
C THR A 273 -34.08 -47.22 -17.76
N MET A 274 -33.22 -47.12 -18.78
CA MET A 274 -31.99 -46.33 -18.70
C MET A 274 -32.27 -44.85 -18.52
N GLN A 275 -33.35 -44.35 -19.14
CA GLN A 275 -33.81 -42.96 -19.04
C GLN A 275 -34.19 -42.62 -17.59
N THR A 276 -35.04 -43.42 -16.96
CA THR A 276 -35.49 -43.19 -15.57
C THR A 276 -34.31 -43.20 -14.58
N ARG A 277 -33.28 -44.02 -14.81
CA ARG A 277 -32.06 -44.03 -13.97
C ARG A 277 -31.16 -42.82 -14.19
N LEU A 278 -30.97 -42.39 -15.45
CA LEU A 278 -30.22 -41.17 -15.78
C LEU A 278 -30.93 -39.91 -15.25
N GLU A 279 -32.25 -39.88 -15.29
CA GLU A 279 -33.06 -38.77 -14.73
C GLU A 279 -32.86 -38.66 -13.21
N LYS A 280 -32.90 -39.79 -12.50
CA LYS A 280 -32.62 -39.84 -11.05
C LYS A 280 -31.22 -39.35 -10.72
N LEU A 281 -30.21 -39.74 -11.49
CA LEU A 281 -28.83 -39.26 -11.32
C LEU A 281 -28.71 -37.76 -11.57
N LYS A 282 -29.37 -37.25 -12.61
CA LYS A 282 -29.41 -35.81 -12.89
C LYS A 282 -30.07 -35.04 -11.76
N MET A 283 -31.18 -35.53 -11.22
CA MET A 283 -31.83 -34.93 -10.06
C MET A 283 -30.92 -34.91 -8.83
N LEU A 284 -30.18 -36.00 -8.56
CA LEU A 284 -29.24 -36.05 -7.43
C LEU A 284 -28.09 -35.05 -7.57
N VAL A 285 -27.53 -34.90 -8.78
CA VAL A 285 -26.41 -33.97 -9.03
C VAL A 285 -26.84 -32.50 -9.01
N ASN A 286 -28.09 -32.21 -9.39
CA ASN A 286 -28.61 -30.84 -9.41
C ASN A 286 -29.32 -30.41 -8.11
N ASN A 287 -29.48 -31.31 -7.13
CA ASN A 287 -30.28 -31.08 -5.91
C ASN A 287 -29.47 -31.24 -4.62
N GLU A 288 -28.14 -31.09 -4.69
CA GLU A 288 -27.29 -30.69 -3.56
C GLU A 288 -26.89 -29.21 -3.68
#